data_AF-A0A8S3Q2K9-F1
#
_entry.id   AF-A0A8S3Q2K9-F1
#
_cell.length_a   1.000
_cell.length_b   1.000
_cell.length_c   1.000
_cell.angle_alpha   90.00
_cell.angle_beta   90.00
_cell.angle_gamma   90.00
#
_symmetry.space_group_name_H-M   'P 1'
#
loop_
_entity.id
_entity.type
_entity.pdbx_description
1 polymer ?
#
loop_
_entity_poly.entity_id
_entity_poly.type
_entity_poly.pdbx_seq_one_letter_code
_entity_poly.pdbx_strand_id
1 'polypeptide(L)'
;MANAQLGIKFTTNRLGNQNLVHNNYKFQIKSRRGDRCYWKSSTRNCPATIKTHNNIPTRVDANHNHPSDRMQLRVDDVLQRMKSRCKDELTAIPTIYEEELVKLRDREWNDDTHQLVEHIPTFYSCKDQLYNERHKLIPALPTTVEDITVDGEWAQTTTGQPFLLADDNTNGRMLVFSTQENLYHLAAADTIYCDGTFYVCPTLFYQLYTFHAKVDGTMFPLVYSFLPGKDQQMYTRLLTIIKDLCNQFNILLQPAKMFLGYE
;
A
#
# COMPACT_ATOMS: atom_id res chain seq x y z
N MET A 1 -10.55 -22.48 22.80
CA MET A 1 -11.96 -22.90 22.76
C MET A 1 -12.83 -22.23 23.85
N ALA A 2 -12.35 -22.03 25.09
CA ALA A 2 -13.14 -21.36 26.15
C ALA A 2 -13.59 -19.91 25.84
N ASN A 3 -12.78 -19.12 25.13
CA ASN A 3 -13.08 -17.70 24.85
C ASN A 3 -14.28 -17.50 23.90
N ALA A 4 -14.52 -18.44 22.97
CA ALA A 4 -15.62 -18.38 22.02
C ALA A 4 -16.98 -18.66 22.70
N GLN A 5 -17.00 -19.55 23.70
CA GLN A 5 -18.20 -19.86 24.48
C GLN A 5 -18.63 -18.72 25.43
N LEU A 6 -17.72 -17.80 25.76
CA LEU A 6 -17.96 -16.67 26.66
C LEU A 6 -18.03 -15.32 25.92
N GLY A 7 -18.05 -15.31 24.59
CA GLY A 7 -18.20 -14.07 23.82
C GLY A 7 -17.07 -13.06 24.00
N ILE A 8 -15.84 -13.51 24.28
CA ILE A 8 -14.67 -12.64 24.51
C ILE A 8 -13.80 -12.52 23.26
N LYS A 9 -13.51 -11.28 22.86
CA LYS A 9 -12.55 -10.94 21.80
C LYS A 9 -11.51 -9.97 22.33
N PHE A 10 -10.23 -10.24 22.09
CA PHE A 10 -9.16 -9.28 22.35
C PHE A 10 -8.96 -8.39 21.14
N THR A 11 -8.79 -7.09 21.37
CA THR A 11 -8.54 -6.09 20.33
C THR A 11 -7.39 -5.18 20.78
N THR A 12 -6.86 -4.36 19.89
CA THR A 12 -5.78 -3.42 20.20
C THR A 12 -6.22 -2.02 19.83
N ASN A 13 -5.95 -1.02 20.67
CA ASN A 13 -6.27 0.37 20.37
C ASN A 13 -5.17 1.05 19.53
N ARG A 14 -5.39 2.32 19.17
CA ARG A 14 -4.44 3.13 18.38
C ARG A 14 -3.05 3.29 19.02
N LEU A 15 -2.95 3.16 20.35
CA LEU A 15 -1.70 3.28 21.11
C LEU A 15 -0.99 1.92 21.31
N GLY A 16 -1.47 0.85 20.65
CA GLY A 16 -0.93 -0.50 20.84
C GLY A 16 -1.39 -1.18 22.14
N ASN A 17 -2.26 -0.55 22.92
CA ASN A 17 -2.77 -1.13 24.16
C ASN A 17 -3.87 -2.15 23.88
N GLN A 18 -3.77 -3.30 24.53
CA GLN A 18 -4.75 -4.37 24.43
C GLN A 18 -6.05 -3.99 25.15
N ASN A 19 -7.17 -4.27 24.49
CA ASN A 19 -8.54 -4.17 24.99
C ASN A 19 -9.21 -5.53 24.94
N LEU A 20 -10.28 -5.68 25.71
CA LEU A 20 -11.14 -6.86 25.73
C LEU A 20 -12.56 -6.42 25.40
N VAL A 21 -13.21 -7.13 24.48
CA VAL A 21 -14.62 -6.96 24.15
C VAL A 21 -15.38 -8.18 24.64
N HIS A 22 -16.44 -7.97 25.41
CA HIS A 22 -17.33 -9.01 25.92
C HIS A 22 -18.79 -8.57 25.73
N ASN A 23 -19.59 -9.35 25.00
CA ASN A 23 -21.00 -9.06 24.73
C ASN A 23 -21.29 -7.62 24.28
N ASN A 24 -20.48 -7.11 23.33
CA ASN A 24 -20.54 -5.74 22.82
C ASN A 24 -20.16 -4.62 23.81
N TYR A 25 -19.51 -4.94 24.93
CA TYR A 25 -18.95 -3.96 25.85
C TYR A 25 -17.43 -3.97 25.80
N LYS A 26 -16.81 -2.79 25.76
CA LYS A 26 -15.37 -2.62 25.71
C LYS A 26 -14.77 -2.46 27.10
N PHE A 27 -13.69 -3.18 27.33
CA PHE A 27 -12.91 -3.15 28.55
C PHE A 27 -11.46 -2.79 28.24
N GLN A 28 -10.87 -1.98 29.13
CA GLN A 28 -9.47 -1.59 29.11
C GLN A 28 -8.72 -2.23 30.28
N ILE A 29 -7.41 -2.38 30.14
CA ILE A 29 -6.58 -2.93 31.20
C ILE A 29 -6.55 -1.98 32.40
N LYS A 30 -6.90 -2.49 33.57
CA LYS A 30 -6.71 -1.83 34.86
C LYS A 30 -5.32 -2.12 35.43
N SER A 31 -4.90 -3.38 35.38
CA SER A 31 -3.58 -3.82 35.85
C SER A 31 -3.21 -5.22 35.33
N ARG A 32 -1.90 -5.50 35.32
CA ARG A 32 -1.33 -6.83 35.03
C ARG A 32 -0.52 -7.32 36.24
N ARG A 33 -0.64 -8.61 36.58
CA ARG A 33 0.11 -9.27 37.66
C ARG A 33 0.53 -10.66 37.20
N GLY A 34 1.73 -10.78 36.64
CA GLY A 34 2.15 -11.98 35.91
C GLY A 34 1.14 -12.32 34.80
N ASP A 35 0.67 -13.56 34.80
CA ASP A 35 -0.30 -14.07 33.82
C ASP A 35 -1.75 -13.62 34.05
N ARG A 36 -2.00 -12.86 35.12
CA ARG A 36 -3.33 -12.32 35.46
C ARG A 36 -3.49 -10.91 34.93
N CYS A 37 -4.55 -10.69 34.17
CA CYS A 37 -4.98 -9.35 33.75
C CYS A 37 -6.32 -8.99 34.37
N TYR A 38 -6.41 -7.76 34.88
CA TYR A 38 -7.62 -7.18 35.43
C TYR A 38 -8.12 -6.11 34.47
N TRP A 39 -9.38 -6.24 34.07
CA TRP A 39 -10.03 -5.40 33.07
C TRP A 39 -11.15 -4.62 33.73
N LYS A 40 -11.29 -3.35 33.38
CA LYS A 40 -12.41 -2.48 33.78
C LYS A 40 -13.12 -1.99 32.53
N SER A 41 -14.40 -1.67 32.63
CA SER A 41 -15.12 -1.03 31.52
C SER A 41 -14.35 0.20 31.02
N SER A 42 -14.36 0.39 29.69
CA SER A 42 -13.81 1.58 29.05
C SER A 42 -14.68 2.82 29.33
N THR A 43 -15.95 2.63 29.66
CA THR A 43 -16.87 3.71 30.03
C THR A 43 -16.63 4.17 31.46
N ARG A 44 -16.57 5.49 31.65
CA ARG A 44 -16.36 6.11 32.96
C ARG A 44 -17.52 5.76 33.91
N ASN A 45 -17.21 5.48 35.18
CA ASN A 45 -18.18 5.15 36.23
C ASN A 45 -19.03 3.88 35.98
N CYS A 46 -18.58 2.99 35.09
CA CYS A 46 -19.19 1.67 34.94
C CYS A 46 -18.55 0.67 35.93
N PRO A 47 -19.33 -0.11 36.70
CA PRO A 47 -18.79 -1.04 37.69
C PRO A 47 -18.33 -2.38 37.10
N ALA A 48 -18.58 -2.63 35.81
CA ALA A 48 -18.25 -3.90 35.17
C ALA A 48 -16.74 -4.17 35.15
N THR A 49 -16.35 -5.39 35.51
CA THR A 49 -14.94 -5.84 35.50
C THR A 49 -14.81 -7.27 35.01
N ILE A 50 -13.67 -7.58 34.40
CA ILE A 50 -13.33 -8.94 33.96
C ILE A 50 -11.93 -9.27 34.50
N LYS A 51 -11.72 -10.53 34.88
CA LYS A 51 -10.40 -11.07 35.23
C LYS A 51 -10.06 -12.18 34.25
N THR A 52 -8.85 -12.14 33.73
CA THR A 52 -8.32 -13.22 32.86
C THR A 52 -7.03 -13.77 33.43
N HIS A 53 -6.80 -15.07 33.22
CA HIS A 53 -5.54 -15.75 33.45
C HIS A 53 -5.10 -16.39 32.13
N ASN A 54 -3.92 -16.07 31.62
CA ASN A 54 -3.47 -16.53 30.29
C ASN A 54 -4.50 -16.26 29.18
N ASN A 55 -5.08 -15.05 29.18
CA ASN A 55 -6.16 -14.63 28.25
C ASN A 55 -7.45 -15.48 28.32
N ILE A 56 -7.62 -16.30 29.35
CA ILE A 56 -8.84 -17.06 29.62
C ILE A 56 -9.61 -16.35 30.74
N PRO A 57 -10.88 -15.99 30.56
CA PRO A 57 -11.69 -15.38 31.62
C PRO A 57 -11.83 -16.33 32.81
N THR A 58 -11.48 -15.83 33.99
CA THR A 58 -11.65 -16.54 35.27
C THR A 58 -12.76 -15.94 36.12
N ARG A 59 -13.14 -14.68 35.87
CA ARG A 59 -14.29 -14.02 36.47
C ARG A 59 -14.82 -12.93 35.55
N VAL A 60 -16.14 -12.87 35.39
CA VAL A 60 -16.84 -11.89 34.57
C VAL A 60 -17.93 -11.26 35.43
N ASP A 61 -17.73 -10.01 35.86
CA ASP A 61 -18.74 -9.21 36.55
C ASP A 61 -19.28 -8.17 35.54
N ALA A 62 -20.29 -8.57 34.75
CA ALA A 62 -20.82 -7.79 33.62
C ALA A 62 -22.03 -6.89 33.99
N ASN A 63 -22.02 -6.28 35.17
CA ASN A 63 -23.05 -5.33 35.58
C ASN A 63 -22.77 -3.96 34.94
N HIS A 64 -23.38 -3.70 33.79
CA HIS A 64 -23.26 -2.43 33.08
C HIS A 64 -24.40 -1.47 33.43
N ASN A 65 -24.07 -0.19 33.57
CA ASN A 65 -25.00 0.92 33.78
C ASN A 65 -25.08 1.86 32.57
N HIS A 66 -24.70 1.34 31.40
CA HIS A 66 -24.70 2.07 30.13
C HIS A 66 -25.11 1.14 28.97
N PRO A 67 -25.59 1.70 27.86
CA PRO A 67 -25.84 0.94 26.63
C PRO A 67 -24.58 0.25 26.13
N SER A 68 -24.75 -0.82 25.34
CA SER A 68 -23.63 -1.53 24.71
C SER A 68 -22.91 -0.66 23.67
N ASP A 69 -21.63 -0.93 23.45
CA ASP A 69 -20.79 -0.30 22.43
C ASP A 69 -21.01 -0.92 21.03
N ARG A 70 -22.12 -1.66 20.83
CA ARG A 70 -22.41 -2.43 19.61
C ARG A 70 -22.18 -1.61 18.34
N MET A 71 -22.69 -0.38 18.30
CA MET A 71 -22.58 0.45 17.09
C MET A 71 -21.15 0.87 16.81
N GLN A 72 -20.44 1.36 17.84
CA GLN A 72 -19.03 1.74 17.70
C GLN A 72 -18.16 0.54 17.29
N LEU A 73 -18.44 -0.66 17.82
CA LEU A 73 -17.73 -1.88 17.44
C LEU A 73 -17.96 -2.26 15.98
N ARG A 74 -19.17 -2.06 15.44
CA ARG A 74 -19.48 -2.28 14.01
C ARG A 74 -18.77 -1.25 13.13
N VAL A 75 -18.73 0.02 13.53
CA VAL A 75 -17.95 1.07 12.84
C VAL A 75 -16.47 0.73 12.85
N ASP A 76 -15.92 0.34 14.00
CA ASP A 76 -14.51 -0.05 14.15
C ASP A 76 -14.16 -1.23 13.21
N ASP A 77 -15.08 -2.19 13.04
CA ASP A 77 -14.92 -3.35 12.16
C ASP A 77 -14.92 -2.95 10.67
N VAL A 78 -15.79 -2.01 10.25
CA VAL A 78 -15.77 -1.44 8.89
C VAL A 78 -14.45 -0.72 8.62
N LEU A 79 -14.03 0.16 9.54
CA LEU A 79 -12.76 0.88 9.40
C LEU A 79 -11.58 -0.09 9.38
N GLN A 80 -11.64 -1.19 10.12
CA GLN A 80 -10.58 -2.19 10.11
C GLN A 80 -10.49 -2.92 8.77
N ARG A 81 -11.61 -3.22 8.12
CA ARG A 81 -11.62 -3.74 6.75
C ARG A 81 -11.01 -2.75 5.77
N MET A 82 -11.45 -1.49 5.79
CA MET A 82 -10.87 -0.43 4.93
C MET A 82 -9.35 -0.34 5.10
N LYS A 83 -8.85 -0.39 6.34
CA LYS A 83 -7.42 -0.39 6.63
C LYS A 83 -6.67 -1.60 6.11
N SER A 84 -7.26 -2.80 6.18
CA SER A 84 -6.66 -4.00 5.59
C SER A 84 -6.54 -3.82 4.08
N ARG A 85 -7.62 -3.43 3.42
CA ARG A 85 -7.61 -3.17 1.97
C ARG A 85 -6.60 -2.09 1.57
N CYS A 86 -6.41 -1.05 2.39
CA CYS A 86 -5.37 -0.03 2.15
C CYS A 86 -3.95 -0.60 2.16
N LYS A 87 -3.71 -1.70 2.89
CA LYS A 87 -2.43 -2.41 2.93
C LYS A 87 -2.28 -3.40 1.77
N ASP A 88 -3.37 -4.12 1.50
CA ASP A 88 -3.33 -5.31 0.67
C ASP A 88 -3.60 -5.01 -0.82
N GLU A 89 -4.11 -3.82 -1.13
CA GLU A 89 -4.51 -3.43 -2.49
C GLU A 89 -3.83 -2.12 -2.94
N LEU A 90 -3.54 -2.02 -4.24
CA LEU A 90 -3.04 -0.80 -4.89
C LEU A 90 -4.15 0.21 -5.23
N THR A 91 -5.42 -0.18 -5.08
CA THR A 91 -6.60 0.66 -5.32
C THR A 91 -6.50 2.00 -4.60
N ALA A 92 -6.97 3.07 -5.24
CA ALA A 92 -6.97 4.40 -4.63
C ALA A 92 -7.78 4.38 -3.31
N ILE A 93 -7.22 4.97 -2.25
CA ILE A 93 -7.83 4.95 -0.91
C ILE A 93 -9.26 5.56 -0.89
N PRO A 94 -9.56 6.66 -1.63
CA PRO A 94 -10.94 7.15 -1.75
C PRO A 94 -11.90 6.11 -2.32
N THR A 95 -11.46 5.35 -3.33
CA THR A 95 -12.24 4.27 -3.95
C THR A 95 -12.49 3.13 -2.98
N ILE A 96 -11.48 2.71 -2.21
CA ILE A 96 -11.65 1.69 -1.15
C ILE A 96 -12.73 2.12 -0.15
N TYR A 97 -12.70 3.39 0.28
CA TYR A 97 -13.69 3.92 1.21
C TYR A 97 -15.11 3.90 0.62
N GLU A 98 -15.27 4.36 -0.62
CA GLU A 98 -16.56 4.41 -1.31
C GLU A 98 -17.13 3.01 -1.53
N GLU A 99 -16.33 2.07 -2.02
CA GLU A 99 -16.75 0.68 -2.23
C GLU A 99 -17.18 -0.01 -0.94
N GLU A 100 -16.48 0.21 0.19
CA GLU A 100 -16.91 -0.35 1.47
C GLU A 100 -18.24 0.23 1.96
N LEU A 101 -18.53 1.50 1.66
CA LEU A 101 -19.85 2.08 1.96
C LEU A 101 -20.95 1.52 1.05
N VAL A 102 -20.66 1.33 -0.25
CA VAL A 102 -21.62 0.73 -1.20
C VAL A 102 -21.95 -0.70 -0.78
N LYS A 103 -20.95 -1.51 -0.41
CA LYS A 103 -21.16 -2.87 0.12
C LYS A 103 -22.05 -2.95 1.36
N LEU A 104 -22.13 -1.87 2.15
CA LEU A 104 -23.06 -1.79 3.29
C LEU A 104 -24.47 -1.43 2.84
N ARG A 105 -24.60 -0.56 1.83
CA ARG A 105 -25.87 -0.14 1.25
C ARG A 105 -26.56 -1.25 0.46
N ASP A 106 -25.80 -2.12 -0.20
CA ASP A 106 -26.31 -3.22 -1.00
C ASP A 106 -26.84 -4.41 -0.17
N ARG A 107 -26.61 -4.40 1.16
CA ARG A 107 -27.20 -5.37 2.09
C ARG A 107 -28.65 -4.99 2.39
N GLU A 108 -29.40 -5.87 3.06
CA GLU A 108 -30.73 -5.52 3.58
C GLU A 108 -30.69 -4.18 4.32
N TRP A 109 -31.30 -3.17 3.69
CA TRP A 109 -31.32 -1.80 4.17
C TRP A 109 -32.35 -1.68 5.29
N ASN A 110 -31.92 -1.99 6.50
CA ASN A 110 -32.69 -1.86 7.73
C ASN A 110 -32.16 -0.71 8.60
N ASP A 111 -32.89 -0.37 9.66
CA ASP A 111 -32.54 0.71 10.59
C ASP A 111 -31.14 0.55 11.20
N ASP A 112 -30.69 -0.69 11.45
CA ASP A 112 -29.35 -0.98 12.00
C ASP A 112 -28.22 -0.75 10.96
N THR A 113 -28.51 -0.91 9.68
CA THR A 113 -27.60 -0.55 8.58
C THR A 113 -27.58 0.96 8.36
N HIS A 114 -28.74 1.62 8.42
CA HIS A 114 -28.83 3.08 8.34
C HIS A 114 -28.01 3.75 9.45
N GLN A 115 -28.25 3.36 10.70
CA GLN A 115 -27.51 3.86 11.85
C GLN A 115 -26.01 3.58 11.72
N LEU A 116 -25.61 2.40 11.24
CA LEU A 116 -24.19 2.11 11.01
C LEU A 116 -23.57 3.11 10.03
N VAL A 117 -24.19 3.34 8.87
CA VAL A 117 -23.66 4.24 7.84
C VAL A 117 -23.56 5.68 8.35
N GLU A 118 -24.53 6.14 9.13
CA GLU A 118 -24.50 7.47 9.75
C GLU A 118 -23.37 7.63 10.79
N HIS A 119 -22.99 6.55 11.47
CA HIS A 119 -21.93 6.56 12.48
C HIS A 119 -20.53 6.29 11.89
N ILE A 120 -20.42 5.91 10.60
CA ILE A 120 -19.13 5.79 9.93
C ILE A 120 -18.56 7.20 9.74
N PRO A 121 -17.31 7.47 10.18
CA PRO A 121 -16.70 8.77 10.00
C PRO A 121 -16.54 9.08 8.51
N THR A 122 -16.70 10.35 8.15
CA THR A 122 -16.46 10.81 6.77
C THR A 122 -15.05 10.45 6.30
N PHE A 123 -14.86 10.33 4.99
CA PHE A 123 -13.56 10.08 4.38
C PHE A 123 -12.50 11.05 4.92
N TYR A 124 -12.81 12.35 4.98
CA TYR A 124 -11.88 13.37 5.48
C TYR A 124 -11.50 13.17 6.94
N SER A 125 -12.43 12.71 7.78
CA SER A 125 -12.18 12.45 9.21
C SER A 125 -11.28 11.23 9.44
N CYS A 126 -11.28 10.25 8.54
CA CYS A 126 -10.42 9.06 8.63
C CYS A 126 -9.29 9.00 7.60
N LYS A 127 -9.16 10.01 6.74
CA LYS A 127 -8.21 10.06 5.61
C LYS A 127 -6.80 9.71 6.06
N ASP A 128 -6.24 10.48 6.98
CA ASP A 128 -4.86 10.30 7.42
C ASP A 128 -4.65 8.92 8.05
N GLN A 129 -5.66 8.41 8.76
CA GLN A 129 -5.60 7.07 9.32
C GLN A 129 -5.47 5.99 8.23
N LEU A 130 -6.23 6.10 7.13
CA LEU A 130 -6.18 5.15 6.03
C LEU A 130 -4.85 5.25 5.26
N TYR A 131 -4.42 6.47 4.92
CA TYR A 131 -3.13 6.70 4.25
C TYR A 131 -1.95 6.21 5.08
N ASN A 132 -1.97 6.45 6.39
CA ASN A 132 -0.92 5.98 7.30
C ASN A 132 -0.80 4.46 7.34
N GLU A 133 -1.90 3.70 7.19
CA GLU A 133 -1.80 2.24 7.13
C GLU A 133 -1.04 1.75 5.89
N ARG A 134 -1.24 2.41 4.74
CA ARG A 134 -0.48 2.12 3.51
C ARG A 134 0.97 2.58 3.64
N HIS A 135 1.20 3.77 4.21
CA HIS A 135 2.53 4.34 4.39
C HIS A 135 3.44 3.49 5.28
N LYS A 136 2.90 2.71 6.23
CA LYS A 136 3.67 1.76 7.04
C LYS A 136 4.35 0.65 6.23
N LEU A 137 3.87 0.38 5.02
CA LEU A 137 4.45 -0.63 4.11
C LEU A 137 5.46 -0.02 3.14
N ILE A 138 5.41 1.30 2.95
CA ILE A 138 6.31 2.00 2.04
C ILE A 138 7.64 2.21 2.78
N PRO A 139 8.78 1.80 2.18
CA PRO A 139 10.08 2.06 2.77
C PRO A 139 10.31 3.56 2.95
N ALA A 140 11.15 3.91 3.93
CA ALA A 140 11.55 5.30 4.11
C ALA A 140 12.18 5.85 2.82
N LEU A 141 11.95 7.13 2.54
CA LEU A 141 12.55 7.76 1.36
C LEU A 141 14.08 7.64 1.43
N PRO A 142 14.73 7.15 0.36
CA PRO A 142 16.18 7.02 0.33
C PRO A 142 16.84 8.39 0.40
N THR A 143 17.97 8.48 1.09
CA THR A 143 18.76 9.72 1.22
C THR A 143 19.97 9.75 0.30
N THR A 144 20.45 8.58 -0.10
CA THR A 144 21.55 8.37 -1.02
C THR A 144 21.14 7.39 -2.11
N VAL A 145 21.90 7.35 -3.21
CA VAL A 145 21.64 6.43 -4.32
C VAL A 145 21.84 4.97 -3.88
N GLU A 146 22.74 4.75 -2.93
CA GLU A 146 23.05 3.44 -2.32
C GLU A 146 21.91 2.93 -1.44
N ASP A 147 21.11 3.81 -0.83
CA ASP A 147 19.95 3.43 -0.02
C ASP A 147 18.79 2.88 -0.88
N ILE A 148 18.81 3.13 -2.19
CA ILE A 148 17.72 2.73 -3.08
C ILE A 148 17.73 1.19 -3.21
N THR A 149 16.66 0.55 -2.76
CA THR A 149 16.43 -0.88 -2.97
C THR A 149 15.15 -1.03 -3.77
N VAL A 150 15.25 -1.71 -4.92
CA VAL A 150 14.11 -1.99 -5.79
C VAL A 150 14.02 -3.50 -5.96
N ASP A 151 13.22 -4.14 -5.12
CA ASP A 151 13.09 -5.58 -5.03
C ASP A 151 11.62 -6.01 -4.88
N GLY A 152 11.39 -7.32 -5.00
CA GLY A 152 10.06 -7.91 -4.83
C GLY A 152 9.00 -7.24 -5.71
N GLU A 153 7.91 -6.80 -5.08
CA GLU A 153 6.79 -6.12 -5.76
C GLU A 153 7.20 -4.78 -6.40
N TRP A 154 8.24 -4.11 -5.90
CA TRP A 154 8.72 -2.82 -6.42
C TRP A 154 9.53 -2.96 -7.71
N ALA A 155 10.03 -4.16 -7.98
CA ALA A 155 10.75 -4.49 -9.21
C ALA A 155 9.85 -5.15 -10.28
N GLN A 156 8.54 -5.29 -10.02
CA GLN A 156 7.59 -6.04 -10.85
C GLN A 156 6.39 -5.21 -11.31
N THR A 157 5.71 -5.68 -12.35
CA THR A 157 4.40 -5.18 -12.76
C THR A 157 3.31 -5.65 -11.80
N THR A 158 2.10 -5.09 -11.92
CA THR A 158 0.91 -5.55 -11.18
C THR A 158 0.50 -7.00 -11.49
N THR A 159 1.02 -7.58 -12.58
CA THR A 159 0.84 -8.99 -12.96
C THR A 159 2.03 -9.87 -12.54
N GLY A 160 2.98 -9.33 -11.78
CA GLY A 160 4.14 -10.06 -11.26
C GLY A 160 5.27 -10.28 -12.27
N GLN A 161 5.25 -9.61 -13.43
CA GLN A 161 6.32 -9.70 -14.41
C GLN A 161 7.49 -8.80 -14.01
N PRO A 162 8.75 -9.18 -14.31
CA PRO A 162 9.89 -8.29 -14.10
C PRO A 162 9.70 -6.95 -14.80
N PHE A 163 9.93 -5.86 -14.08
CA PHE A 163 9.84 -4.50 -14.60
C PHE A 163 11.16 -3.74 -14.48
N LEU A 164 11.91 -3.89 -13.39
CA LEU A 164 13.31 -3.46 -13.34
C LEU A 164 14.17 -4.47 -14.10
N LEU A 165 14.62 -4.11 -15.30
CA LEU A 165 15.40 -5.02 -16.16
C LEU A 165 16.91 -4.83 -16.01
N ALA A 166 17.36 -3.63 -15.63
CA ALA A 166 18.77 -3.39 -15.32
C ALA A 166 18.94 -2.44 -14.13
N ASP A 167 19.86 -2.79 -13.24
CA ASP A 167 20.38 -1.96 -12.15
C ASP A 167 21.91 -1.96 -12.26
N ASP A 168 22.43 -0.96 -12.96
CA ASP A 168 23.84 -0.90 -13.33
C ASP A 168 24.57 0.19 -12.55
N ASN A 169 25.66 -0.16 -11.86
CA ASN A 169 26.39 0.76 -10.98
C ASN A 169 27.84 1.05 -11.42
N THR A 170 28.19 0.82 -12.68
CA THR A 170 29.59 0.95 -13.17
C THR A 170 30.13 2.38 -13.20
N ASN A 171 29.29 3.42 -13.30
CA ASN A 171 29.71 4.84 -13.24
C ASN A 171 28.54 5.75 -12.87
N GLY A 172 28.12 5.69 -11.61
CA GLY A 172 26.82 6.21 -11.17
C GLY A 172 25.69 5.25 -11.52
N ARG A 173 24.78 5.04 -10.59
CA ARG A 173 23.70 4.06 -10.74
C ARG A 173 22.75 4.45 -11.88
N MET A 174 22.40 3.49 -12.71
CA MET A 174 21.35 3.59 -13.72
C MET A 174 20.33 2.49 -13.47
N LEU A 175 19.06 2.88 -13.39
CA LEU A 175 17.94 1.95 -13.29
C LEU A 175 17.16 1.98 -14.60
N VAL A 176 16.94 0.82 -15.21
CA VAL A 176 16.18 0.69 -16.47
C VAL A 176 14.95 -0.16 -16.22
N PHE A 177 13.78 0.45 -16.41
CA PHE A 177 12.49 -0.18 -16.26
C PHE A 177 11.81 -0.39 -17.61
N SER A 178 11.38 -1.61 -17.87
CA SER A 178 10.61 -2.01 -19.05
C SER A 178 10.05 -3.42 -18.86
N THR A 179 9.34 -3.94 -19.85
CA THR A 179 8.95 -5.35 -19.91
C THR A 179 9.49 -5.95 -21.20
N GLN A 180 9.55 -7.28 -21.28
CA GLN A 180 9.90 -7.95 -22.54
C GLN A 180 8.94 -7.53 -23.67
N GLU A 181 7.64 -7.40 -23.39
CA GLU A 181 6.62 -6.92 -24.33
C GLU A 181 6.88 -5.48 -24.80
N ASN A 182 7.24 -4.58 -23.88
CA ASN A 182 7.61 -3.21 -24.23
C ASN A 182 8.85 -3.18 -25.14
N LEU A 183 9.86 -4.03 -24.87
CA LEU A 183 11.03 -4.14 -25.73
C LEU A 183 10.68 -4.70 -27.13
N TYR A 184 9.74 -5.64 -27.23
CA TYR A 184 9.21 -6.10 -28.51
C TYR A 184 8.54 -4.96 -29.29
N HIS A 185 7.67 -4.19 -28.63
CA HIS A 185 7.04 -3.02 -29.27
C HIS A 185 8.05 -1.96 -29.69
N LEU A 186 9.07 -1.72 -28.86
CA LEU A 186 10.14 -0.77 -29.17
C LEU A 186 10.94 -1.21 -30.39
N ALA A 187 11.27 -2.50 -30.49
CA ALA A 187 12.01 -3.07 -31.61
C ALA A 187 11.18 -3.18 -32.90
N ALA A 188 9.87 -3.40 -32.78
CA ALA A 188 8.95 -3.44 -33.91
C ALA A 188 8.65 -2.06 -34.50
N ALA A 189 8.97 -0.98 -33.79
CA ALA A 189 8.69 0.37 -34.24
C ALA A 189 9.74 0.89 -35.24
N ASP A 190 9.27 1.43 -36.37
CA ASP A 190 10.13 2.11 -37.34
C ASP A 190 10.79 3.36 -36.77
N THR A 191 10.10 4.03 -35.84
CA THR A 191 10.52 5.30 -35.27
C THR A 191 10.40 5.28 -33.76
N ILE A 192 11.51 5.60 -33.10
CA ILE A 192 11.60 5.75 -31.64
C ILE A 192 11.75 7.24 -31.32
N TYR A 193 11.07 7.68 -30.27
CA TYR A 193 11.17 9.04 -29.74
C TYR A 193 11.74 8.97 -28.34
N CYS A 194 12.79 9.74 -28.08
CA CYS A 194 13.45 9.77 -26.77
C CYS A 194 13.30 11.14 -26.14
N ASP A 195 12.98 11.17 -24.85
CA ASP A 195 12.75 12.39 -24.09
C ASP A 195 13.41 12.32 -22.71
N GLY A 196 14.14 13.38 -22.36
CA GLY A 196 14.70 13.58 -21.02
C GLY A 196 13.74 14.43 -20.20
N THR A 197 13.53 14.07 -18.94
CA THR A 197 12.72 14.87 -18.03
C THR A 197 13.46 15.12 -16.72
N PHE A 198 13.74 16.39 -16.44
CA PHE A 198 14.49 16.80 -15.24
C PHE A 198 13.58 17.18 -14.07
N TYR A 199 12.47 17.87 -14.34
CA TYR A 199 11.61 18.43 -13.29
C TYR A 199 10.91 17.37 -12.42
N VAL A 200 10.58 16.23 -13.02
CA VAL A 200 9.88 15.12 -12.35
C VAL A 200 10.85 14.05 -11.83
N CYS A 201 12.15 14.19 -12.10
CA CYS A 201 13.14 13.22 -11.68
C CYS A 201 13.39 13.31 -10.17
N PRO A 202 13.46 12.17 -9.44
CA PRO A 202 13.93 12.15 -8.05
C PRO A 202 15.30 12.82 -7.95
N THR A 203 15.52 13.59 -6.89
CA THR A 203 16.75 14.40 -6.68
C THR A 203 18.03 13.57 -6.60
N LEU A 204 17.93 12.26 -6.39
CA LEU A 204 19.04 11.32 -6.36
C LEU A 204 19.56 10.95 -7.76
N PHE A 205 18.80 11.27 -8.82
CA PHE A 205 19.18 11.10 -10.20
C PHE A 205 19.16 12.43 -10.93
N TYR A 206 19.91 12.51 -12.03
CA TYR A 206 19.98 13.74 -12.82
C TYR A 206 18.76 13.89 -13.73
N GLN A 207 18.29 12.79 -14.33
CA GLN A 207 17.16 12.80 -15.24
C GLN A 207 16.42 11.46 -15.27
N LEU A 208 15.12 11.53 -15.58
CA LEU A 208 14.34 10.41 -16.07
C LEU A 208 14.32 10.48 -17.59
N TYR A 209 14.97 9.52 -18.24
CA TYR A 209 15.02 9.39 -19.69
C TYR A 209 14.07 8.29 -20.16
N THR A 210 13.30 8.56 -21.21
CA THR A 210 12.24 7.66 -21.67
C THR A 210 12.31 7.41 -23.17
N PHE A 211 11.98 6.18 -23.58
CA PHE A 211 11.84 5.79 -24.98
C PHE A 211 10.39 5.52 -25.28
N HIS A 212 9.88 6.14 -26.33
CA HIS A 212 8.51 6.05 -26.77
C HIS A 212 8.44 5.50 -28.19
N ALA A 213 7.36 4.74 -28.46
CA ALA A 213 7.00 4.36 -29.80
C ALA A 213 5.48 4.30 -29.96
N LYS A 214 5.02 4.28 -31.21
CA LYS A 214 3.61 4.08 -31.51
C LYS A 214 3.28 2.59 -31.48
N VAL A 215 2.30 2.21 -30.66
CA VAL A 215 1.67 0.89 -30.65
C VAL A 215 0.21 1.11 -31.05
N ASP A 216 -0.20 0.46 -32.14
CA ASP A 216 -1.55 0.58 -32.72
C ASP A 216 -2.03 2.04 -32.93
N GLY A 217 -1.11 2.90 -33.37
CA GLY A 217 -1.38 4.31 -33.68
C GLY A 217 -1.30 5.27 -32.49
N THR A 218 -1.17 4.76 -31.26
CA THR A 218 -1.06 5.55 -30.03
C THR A 218 0.38 5.54 -29.52
N MET A 219 0.87 6.70 -29.05
CA MET A 219 2.22 6.82 -28.49
C MET A 219 2.26 6.29 -27.05
N PHE A 220 3.20 5.37 -26.77
CA PHE A 220 3.42 4.84 -25.43
C PHE A 220 4.89 5.00 -25.01
N PRO A 221 5.15 5.35 -23.73
CA PRO A 221 6.45 5.12 -23.11
C PRO A 221 6.67 3.63 -22.89
N LEU A 222 7.78 3.09 -23.40
CA LEU A 222 8.09 1.67 -23.38
C LEU A 222 9.29 1.36 -22.48
N VAL A 223 10.24 2.28 -22.38
CA VAL A 223 11.41 2.16 -21.49
C VAL A 223 11.53 3.44 -20.67
N TYR A 224 11.74 3.27 -19.38
CA TYR A 224 12.01 4.36 -18.43
C TYR A 224 13.38 4.14 -17.82
N SER A 225 14.16 5.20 -17.66
CA SER A 225 15.52 5.07 -17.15
C SER A 225 15.92 6.24 -16.29
N PHE A 226 16.37 5.95 -15.07
CA PHE A 226 16.99 6.96 -14.21
C PHE A 226 18.49 7.02 -14.51
N LEU A 227 18.98 8.20 -14.88
CA LEU A 227 20.38 8.41 -15.25
C LEU A 227 21.09 9.33 -14.24
N PRO A 228 22.39 9.08 -13.96
CA PRO A 228 23.20 9.91 -13.07
C PRO A 228 23.72 11.18 -13.75
N GLY A 229 23.55 11.34 -15.07
CA GLY A 229 24.02 12.48 -15.84
C GLY A 229 23.42 12.55 -17.25
N LYS A 230 23.86 13.54 -18.03
CA LYS A 230 23.36 13.82 -19.40
C LYS A 230 24.46 13.95 -20.45
N ASP A 231 25.66 13.47 -20.16
CA ASP A 231 26.74 13.47 -21.13
C ASP A 231 26.60 12.31 -22.14
N GLN A 232 27.38 12.36 -23.21
CA GLN A 232 27.39 11.34 -24.24
C GLN A 232 27.73 9.95 -23.70
N GLN A 233 28.58 9.86 -22.66
CA GLN A 233 28.97 8.59 -22.06
C GLN A 233 27.76 7.93 -21.38
N MET A 234 26.94 8.71 -20.68
CA MET A 234 25.71 8.23 -20.04
C MET A 234 24.69 7.71 -21.06
N TYR A 235 24.45 8.45 -22.15
CA TYR A 235 23.53 7.98 -23.19
C TYR A 235 24.04 6.75 -23.95
N THR A 236 25.35 6.70 -24.22
CA THR A 236 25.97 5.53 -24.87
C THR A 236 25.79 4.29 -24.00
N ARG A 237 26.01 4.42 -22.69
CA ARG A 237 25.81 3.35 -21.71
C ARG A 237 24.35 2.90 -21.67
N LEU A 238 23.39 3.82 -21.60
CA LEU A 238 21.97 3.48 -21.63
C LEU A 238 21.58 2.70 -22.88
N LEU A 239 22.03 3.15 -24.06
CA LEU A 239 21.74 2.46 -25.33
C LEU A 239 22.38 1.07 -25.39
N THR A 240 23.57 0.89 -24.81
CA THR A 240 24.20 -0.43 -24.69
C THR A 240 23.38 -1.35 -23.80
N ILE A 241 22.96 -0.89 -22.61
CA ILE A 241 22.10 -1.67 -21.70
C ILE A 241 20.83 -2.12 -22.41
N ILE A 242 20.14 -1.21 -23.12
CA ILE A 242 18.90 -1.55 -23.84
C ILE A 242 19.16 -2.58 -24.94
N LYS A 243 20.26 -2.46 -25.69
CA LYS A 243 20.64 -3.45 -26.70
C LYS A 243 20.91 -4.82 -26.08
N ASP A 244 21.62 -4.86 -24.97
CA ASP A 244 21.93 -6.11 -24.26
C ASP A 244 20.67 -6.77 -23.70
N LEU A 245 19.75 -5.98 -23.15
CA LEU A 245 18.42 -6.45 -22.73
C LEU A 245 17.63 -7.04 -23.90
N CYS A 246 17.57 -6.33 -25.05
CA CYS A 246 16.92 -6.86 -26.24
C CYS A 246 17.56 -8.18 -26.70
N ASN A 247 18.90 -8.26 -26.74
CA ASN A 247 19.62 -9.47 -27.11
C ASN A 247 19.31 -10.64 -26.16
N GLN A 248 19.23 -10.39 -24.85
CA GLN A 248 18.87 -11.40 -23.85
C GLN A 248 17.50 -12.03 -24.12
N PHE A 249 16.55 -11.26 -24.64
CA PHE A 249 15.22 -11.74 -25.02
C PHE A 249 15.12 -12.18 -26.49
N ASN A 250 16.25 -12.27 -27.21
CA ASN A 250 16.31 -12.56 -28.65
C ASN A 250 15.49 -11.58 -29.51
N ILE A 251 15.50 -10.30 -29.12
CA ILE A 251 14.84 -9.20 -29.80
C ILE A 251 15.88 -8.42 -30.60
N LEU A 252 15.67 -8.29 -31.91
CA LEU A 252 16.53 -7.50 -32.78
C LEU A 252 16.11 -6.03 -32.76
N LEU A 253 16.83 -5.18 -32.03
CA LEU A 253 16.58 -3.74 -31.99
C LEU A 253 17.27 -3.02 -33.14
N GLN A 254 16.51 -2.66 -34.18
CA GLN A 254 17.00 -1.95 -35.37
C GLN A 254 16.02 -0.85 -35.82
N PRO A 255 15.84 0.23 -35.04
CA PRO A 255 14.94 1.31 -35.44
C PRO A 255 15.46 2.00 -36.71
N ALA A 256 14.55 2.31 -37.64
CA ALA A 256 14.91 3.06 -38.84
C ALA A 256 15.23 4.52 -38.53
N LYS A 257 14.55 5.10 -37.53
CA LYS A 257 14.74 6.49 -37.09
C LYS A 257 14.67 6.59 -35.57
N MET A 258 15.53 7.44 -35.00
CA MET A 258 15.39 7.91 -33.62
C MET A 258 15.30 9.43 -33.61
N PHE A 259 14.29 9.96 -32.93
CA PHE A 259 14.15 11.39 -32.66
C PHE A 259 14.52 11.63 -31.22
N LEU A 260 15.41 12.58 -30.99
CA LEU A 260 15.86 12.98 -29.67
C LEU A 260 15.31 14.38 -29.41
N GLY A 261 14.65 14.57 -28.26
CA GLY A 261 14.34 15.91 -27.77
C GLY A 261 15.63 16.72 -27.63
N TYR A 262 15.62 17.98 -28.10
CA TYR A 262 16.72 18.91 -27.90
C TYR A 262 16.45 19.65 -26.59
N GLU A 263 17.25 19.37 -25.56
CA GLU A 263 17.21 20.06 -24.26
C GLU A 263 18.56 20.66 -23.86
#